data_AF-A0A537PJ18-F1
#
_entry.id   AF-A0A537PJ18-F1
#
_cell.length_a   1.000
_cell.length_b   1.000
_cell.length_c   1.000
_cell.angle_alpha   90.00
_cell.angle_beta   90.00
_cell.angle_gamma   90.00
#
_symmetry.space_group_name_H-M   'P 1'
#
loop_
_entity.id
_entity.type
_entity.pdbx_description
1 polymer ?
#
loop_
_entity_poly.entity_id
_entity_poly.type
_entity_poly.pdbx_seq_one_letter_code
_entity_poly.pdbx_strand_id
1 'polypeptide(L)' 'MGQRSGPVKEPAERVIKEIRRATRRQFSAEEKIRIVLSGLRGKDSI' A
#
# COMPACT_ATOMS: atom_id res chain seq x y z
N MET A 1 -41.55 -9.02 10.49
CA MET A 1 -40.52 -7.96 10.61
C MET A 1 -39.15 -8.62 10.47
N GLY A 2 -38.61 -8.69 9.25
CA GLY A 2 -37.32 -9.36 8.97
C GLY A 2 -36.14 -8.49 9.37
N GLN A 3 -35.30 -8.98 10.26
CA GLN A 3 -34.07 -8.30 10.68
C GLN A 3 -33.12 -8.24 9.47
N ARG A 4 -32.74 -7.03 9.05
CA ARG A 4 -31.69 -6.85 8.05
C ARG A 4 -30.36 -7.16 8.74
N SER A 5 -29.73 -8.26 8.35
CA SER A 5 -28.33 -8.51 8.70
C SER A 5 -27.50 -7.32 8.24
N GLY A 6 -26.83 -6.66 9.20
CA GLY A 6 -25.90 -5.59 8.90
C GLY A 6 -24.76 -6.08 8.00
N PRO A 7 -24.07 -5.19 7.28
CA PRO A 7 -23.01 -5.57 6.35
C PRO A 7 -21.98 -6.45 7.06
N VAL A 8 -21.71 -7.61 6.48
CA VAL A 8 -20.66 -8.54 6.96
C VAL A 8 -19.33 -7.79 6.86
N LYS A 9 -18.66 -7.60 8.00
CA LYS A 9 -17.33 -6.98 8.03
C LYS A 9 -16.39 -7.80 7.15
N GLU A 10 -15.68 -7.13 6.25
CA GLU A 10 -14.70 -7.79 5.39
C GLU A 10 -13.59 -8.43 6.23
N PRO A 11 -13.00 -9.56 5.77
CA PRO A 11 -11.92 -10.21 6.49
C PRO A 11 -10.74 -9.25 6.66
N ALA A 12 -10.10 -9.28 7.83
CA ALA A 12 -9.02 -8.35 8.19
C ALA A 12 -7.88 -8.31 7.13
N GLU A 13 -7.57 -9.45 6.52
CA GLU A 13 -6.57 -9.54 5.44
C GLU A 13 -6.92 -8.69 4.22
N ARG A 14 -8.20 -8.66 3.85
CA ARG A 14 -8.69 -7.84 2.73
C ARG A 14 -8.56 -6.35 3.06
N VAL A 15 -8.95 -5.96 4.27
CA VAL A 15 -8.79 -4.59 4.76
C VAL A 15 -7.32 -4.17 4.76
N ILE A 16 -6.40 -5.01 5.25
CA ILE A 16 -4.96 -4.73 5.26
C ILE A 16 -4.43 -4.58 3.83
N LYS A 17 -4.84 -5.47 2.90
CA LYS A 17 -4.44 -5.40 1.49
C LYS A 17 -4.92 -4.11 0.84
N GLU A 18 -6.14 -3.69 1.14
CA GLU A 18 -6.72 -2.45 0.62
C GLU A 18 -6.03 -1.21 1.19
N ILE A 19 -5.74 -1.18 2.50
CA ILE A 19 -4.95 -0.10 3.11
C ILE A 19 -3.59 0.00 2.43
N ARG A 20 -2.84 -1.09 2.30
CA ARG A 20 -1.53 -1.11 1.63
C ARG A 20 -1.58 -0.65 0.17
N ARG A 21 -2.69 -0.93 -0.52
CA ARG A 21 -2.91 -0.47 -1.90
C ARG A 21 -3.23 1.02 -1.92
N ALA A 22 -4.11 1.48 -1.04
CA ALA A 22 -4.55 2.88 -0.97
C ALA A 22 -3.42 3.82 -0.52
N THR A 23 -2.57 3.37 0.40
CA THR A 23 -1.42 4.13 0.90
C THR A 23 -0.13 3.89 0.11
N ARG A 24 -0.19 3.19 -1.03
CA ARG A 24 0.97 2.94 -1.88
C ARG A 24 1.53 4.25 -2.41
N ARG A 25 2.78 4.57 -2.05
CA ARG A 25 3.49 5.74 -2.57
C ARG A 25 3.70 5.60 -4.08
N GLN A 26 3.27 6.62 -4.81
CA GLN A 26 3.58 6.76 -6.22
C GLN A 26 4.90 7.51 -6.35
N PHE A 27 5.77 7.00 -7.21
CA PHE A 27 7.06 7.60 -7.50
C PHE A 27 7.09 8.03 -8.96
N SER A 28 7.53 9.26 -9.24
CA SER A 28 7.79 9.69 -10.61
C SER A 28 8.95 8.88 -11.21
N ALA A 29 9.13 8.93 -12.54
CA ALA A 29 10.25 8.26 -13.19
C ALA A 29 11.61 8.76 -12.64
N GLU A 30 11.72 10.07 -12.42
CA GLU A 30 12.90 10.69 -11.82
C GLU A 30 13.13 10.24 -10.37
N GLU A 31 12.08 10.16 -9.55
CA GLU A 31 12.21 9.69 -8.16
C GLU A 31 12.62 8.21 -8.12
N LYS A 32 12.07 7.37 -9.02
CA LYS A 32 12.52 5.98 -9.17
C LYS A 32 13.99 5.87 -9.54
N ILE A 33 14.46 6.67 -10.49
CA ILE A 33 15.89 6.69 -10.88
C ILE A 33 16.75 7.10 -9.68
N ARG A 34 16.37 8.15 -8.94
CA ARG A 34 17.10 8.59 -7.75
C ARG A 34 17.18 7.52 -6.65
N ILE A 35 16.06 6.84 -6.38
CA ILE A 35 15.98 5.74 -5.41
C ILE A 35 16.96 4.62 -5.79
N VAL A 36 16.95 4.18 -7.06
CA VAL A 36 17.87 3.14 -7.55
C VAL A 36 19.33 3.57 -7.42
N LEU A 37 19.66 4.80 -7.84
CA LEU A 37 21.02 5.31 -7.73
C LEU A 37 21.49 5.46 -6.27
N SER A 38 20.58 5.82 -5.35
CA SER A 38 20.90 5.91 -3.92
C SER A 38 21.14 4.52 -3.31
N GLY A 39 20.29 3.55 -3.64
CA GLY A 39 20.42 2.16 -3.20
C GLY A 39 21.72 1.50 -3.69
N LEU A 40 22.10 1.71 -4.95
CA LEU A 40 23.38 1.22 -5.50
C LEU A 40 24.60 1.82 -4.80
N ARG A 41 24.46 3.03 -4.24
CA ARG A 41 25.52 3.74 -3.51
C ARG A 41 25.53 3.41 -2.01
N GLY A 42 24.62 2.55 -1.55
CA GLY A 42 24.51 2.11 -0.15
C GLY A 42 24.11 3.22 0.83
N LYS A 43 23.56 4.33 0.32
CA LYS A 43 23.21 5.50 1.16
C LYS A 43 21.86 5.36 1.82
N ASP A 44 20.92 4.71 1.13
CA ASP A 44 19.59 4.39 1.64
C ASP A 44 19.35 2.88 1.44
N SER A 45 19.28 2.11 2.53
CA SER A 45 18.69 0.78 2.50
C SER A 45 17.17 0.94 2.47
N ILE A 46 16.57 0.55 1.35
CA ILE A 46 15.14 0.62 1.05
C ILE A 46 14.45 -0.68 1.47
#